data_AF-A0A920B5H8-F1
#
_entry.id   AF-A0A920B5H8-F1
#
_cell.length_a   1.000
_cell.length_b   1.000
_cell.length_c   1.000
_cell.angle_alpha   90.00
_cell.angle_beta   90.00
_cell.angle_gamma   90.00
#
_symmetry.space_group_name_H-M   'P 1'
#
loop_
_entity.id
_entity.type
_entity.pdbx_description
1 polymer ?
#
loop_
_entity_poly.entity_id
_entity_poly.type
_entity_poly.pdbx_seq_one_letter_code
_entity_poly.pdbx_strand_id
1 'polypeptide(L)'
;MNKLLMAKVGDQELAVERKKLNQWFFNISKFSEDLLKDLDNLENWPLKVKTMQKNWIGKSFGCEIDFQIEGSKDIKSIKCFTTRPDTLFGFSFLALSVDHEISKFYQKNKDFIKFKQECSKTGTTEEAIAVGEKLDLKLNLKQLIH
;
A
#
# COMPACT_ATOMS: atom_id res chain seq x y z
N MET A 1 2.91 -6.34 -7.34
CA MET A 1 1.69 -7.18 -7.31
C MET A 1 2.10 -8.58 -6.87
N ASN A 2 2.03 -8.90 -5.57
CA ASN A 2 2.32 -10.25 -5.09
C ASN A 2 1.13 -11.15 -5.42
N LYS A 3 1.25 -11.97 -6.46
CA LYS A 3 0.16 -12.82 -6.91
C LYS A 3 0.03 -14.03 -5.97
N LEU A 4 -1.08 -14.11 -5.24
CA LEU A 4 -1.43 -15.30 -4.48
C LEU A 4 -1.70 -16.45 -5.45
N LEU A 5 -1.01 -17.57 -5.26
CA LEU A 5 -1.34 -18.82 -5.96
C LEU A 5 -2.27 -19.62 -5.06
N MET A 6 -3.54 -19.72 -5.43
CA MET A 6 -4.47 -20.67 -4.84
C MET A 6 -4.22 -22.03 -5.45
N ALA A 7 -3.65 -22.96 -4.68
CA ALA A 7 -3.63 -24.37 -5.03
C ALA A 7 -4.76 -25.06 -4.25
N LYS A 8 -5.79 -25.54 -4.95
CA LYS A 8 -6.85 -26.38 -4.39
C LYS A 8 -6.45 -27.83 -4.64
N VAL A 9 -6.12 -28.58 -3.59
CA VAL A 9 -5.89 -30.03 -3.64
C VAL A 9 -6.72 -30.68 -2.54
N GLY A 10 -7.88 -31.24 -2.89
CA GLY A 10 -8.77 -31.99 -1.99
C GLY A 10 -9.66 -31.15 -1.05
N ASP A 11 -10.66 -31.80 -0.45
CA ASP A 11 -11.66 -31.25 0.50
C ASP A 11 -11.07 -30.84 1.87
N GLN A 12 -9.79 -30.49 1.94
CA GLN A 12 -9.16 -29.92 3.13
C GLN A 12 -8.79 -28.47 2.87
N GLU A 13 -9.35 -27.55 3.66
CA GLU A 13 -8.92 -26.15 3.69
C GLU A 13 -7.51 -26.05 4.28
N LEU A 14 -6.50 -26.09 3.41
CA LEU A 14 -5.12 -25.83 3.79
C LEU A 14 -4.93 -24.33 4.01
N ALA A 15 -4.35 -23.96 5.15
CA ALA A 15 -4.01 -22.58 5.44
C ALA A 15 -3.01 -22.05 4.40
N VAL A 16 -3.44 -21.03 3.64
CA VAL A 16 -2.60 -20.39 2.62
C VAL A 16 -1.57 -19.51 3.31
N GLU A 17 -0.28 -19.79 3.07
CA GLU A 17 0.82 -19.00 3.61
C GLU A 17 1.36 -18.00 2.58
N ARG A 18 1.62 -16.77 3.03
CA ARG A 18 2.31 -15.76 2.22
C ARG A 18 3.81 -16.10 2.16
N LYS A 19 4.34 -16.37 0.96
CA LYS A 19 5.78 -16.60 0.74
C LYS A 19 6.38 -15.52 -0.15
N LYS A 20 7.58 -15.05 0.22
CA LYS A 20 8.37 -14.14 -0.63
C LYS A 20 9.07 -14.97 -1.70
N LEU A 21 8.65 -14.80 -2.95
CA LEU A 21 9.20 -15.51 -4.11
C LEU A 21 9.86 -14.51 -5.05
N ASN A 22 10.98 -14.92 -5.65
CA ASN A 22 11.56 -14.18 -6.77
C ASN A 22 10.73 -14.49 -8.01
N GLN A 23 10.06 -13.47 -8.54
CA GLN A 23 9.21 -13.58 -9.73
C GLN A 23 9.64 -12.56 -10.77
N TRP A 24 9.39 -12.91 -12.03
CA TRP A 24 9.60 -12.00 -13.15
C TRP A 24 8.41 -11.05 -13.26
N PHE A 25 8.70 -9.76 -13.35
CA PHE A 25 7.72 -8.71 -13.56
C PHE A 25 8.10 -7.90 -14.79
N PHE A 26 7.12 -7.63 -15.66
CA PHE A 26 7.30 -6.63 -16.70
C PHE A 26 7.32 -5.24 -16.08
N ASN A 27 8.25 -4.39 -16.49
CA ASN A 27 8.29 -2.99 -16.09
C ASN A 27 7.27 -2.16 -16.89
N ILE A 28 6.01 -2.57 -16.87
CA ILE A 28 4.91 -1.94 -17.61
C ILE A 28 4.63 -0.52 -17.11
N SER A 29 4.91 -0.23 -15.84
CA SER A 29 4.76 1.11 -15.25
C SER A 29 5.56 2.17 -15.98
N LYS A 30 6.71 1.81 -16.60
CA LYS A 30 7.50 2.73 -17.44
C LYS A 30 6.74 3.25 -18.65
N PHE A 31 5.80 2.46 -19.17
CA PHE A 31 4.98 2.79 -20.34
C PHE A 31 3.61 3.35 -19.96
N SER A 32 3.33 3.56 -18.67
CA SER A 32 2.02 4.03 -18.20
C SER A 32 1.58 5.35 -18.84
N GLU A 33 2.52 6.28 -19.05
CA GLU A 33 2.25 7.57 -19.67
C GLU A 33 1.89 7.44 -21.15
N ASP A 34 2.66 6.64 -21.89
CA ASP A 34 2.46 6.42 -23.32
C ASP A 34 1.14 5.67 -23.55
N LEU A 35 0.89 4.61 -22.77
CA LEU A 35 -0.38 3.88 -22.77
C LEU A 35 -1.57 4.80 -22.50
N LEU A 36 -1.45 5.74 -21.57
CA LEU A 36 -2.53 6.68 -21.24
C LEU A 36 -2.81 7.65 -22.38
N LYS A 37 -1.76 8.18 -23.02
CA LYS A 37 -1.86 9.09 -24.17
C LYS A 37 -2.45 8.39 -25.40
N ASP A 38 -2.00 7.17 -25.66
CA ASP A 38 -2.44 6.41 -26.84
C ASP A 38 -3.92 6.00 -26.77
N LEU A 39 -4.52 5.92 -25.58
CA LEU A 39 -5.97 5.71 -25.43
C LEU A 39 -6.82 6.79 -26.12
N ASP A 40 -6.30 8.02 -26.20
CA ASP A 40 -7.01 9.13 -26.83
C ASP A 40 -7.05 8.96 -28.36
N ASN A 41 -6.01 8.36 -28.95
CA ASN A 41 -5.90 8.07 -30.39
C ASN A 41 -6.85 6.95 -30.89
N LEU A 42 -7.42 6.16 -29.97
CA LEU A 42 -8.29 5.01 -30.31
C LEU A 42 -9.74 5.45 -30.60
N GLU A 43 -10.00 6.22 -31.65
CA GLU A 43 -11.33 6.82 -31.92
C GLU A 43 -12.48 5.79 -31.95
N ASN A 44 -12.23 4.58 -32.47
CA ASN A 44 -13.24 3.53 -32.61
C ASN A 44 -13.49 2.70 -31.34
N TRP A 45 -12.81 3.01 -30.23
CA TRP A 45 -12.99 2.26 -28.98
C TRP A 45 -14.17 2.78 -28.15
N PRO A 46 -14.99 1.90 -27.55
CA PRO A 46 -16.06 2.33 -26.67
C PRO A 46 -15.53 3.16 -25.50
N LEU A 47 -16.18 4.29 -25.22
CA LEU A 47 -15.76 5.22 -24.15
C LEU A 47 -15.65 4.51 -22.79
N LYS A 48 -16.55 3.56 -22.50
CA LYS A 48 -16.50 2.75 -21.27
C LYS A 48 -15.19 1.97 -21.12
N VAL A 49 -14.68 1.39 -22.21
CA VAL A 49 -13.42 0.63 -22.21
C VAL A 49 -12.25 1.58 -21.97
N LYS A 50 -12.24 2.75 -22.64
CA LYS A 50 -11.21 3.77 -22.39
C LYS A 50 -11.20 4.22 -20.93
N THR A 51 -12.36 4.52 -20.36
CA THR A 51 -12.48 4.93 -18.95
C THR A 51 -12.00 3.84 -17.99
N MET A 52 -12.33 2.57 -18.23
CA MET A 52 -11.81 1.45 -17.44
C MET A 52 -10.29 1.38 -17.47
N GLN A 53 -9.68 1.53 -18.66
CA GLN A 53 -8.22 1.51 -18.80
C GLN A 53 -7.56 2.72 -18.11
N LYS A 54 -8.12 3.93 -18.26
CA LYS A 54 -7.64 5.13 -17.56
C LYS A 54 -7.66 4.94 -16.04
N ASN A 55 -8.75 4.38 -15.51
CA ASN A 55 -8.89 4.10 -14.08
C ASN A 55 -7.93 2.99 -13.62
N TRP A 56 -7.71 1.95 -14.44
CA TRP A 56 -6.78 0.86 -14.14
C TRP A 56 -5.32 1.31 -14.13
N ILE A 57 -4.92 2.17 -15.07
CA ILE A 57 -3.58 2.80 -15.09
C ILE A 57 -3.41 3.70 -13.86
N GLY A 58 -4.47 4.42 -13.46
CA GLY A 58 -4.52 5.08 -12.16
C GLY A 58 -3.51 6.22 -12.00
N LYS A 59 -3.22 6.97 -13.07
CA LYS A 59 -2.30 8.12 -12.99
C LYS A 59 -2.86 9.16 -12.02
N SER A 60 -2.08 9.49 -11.00
CA SER A 60 -2.41 10.53 -10.03
C SER A 60 -1.23 11.48 -9.86
N PHE A 61 -1.55 12.75 -9.63
CA PHE A 61 -0.57 13.77 -9.26
C PHE A 61 -0.72 14.05 -7.77
N GLY A 62 0.40 14.25 -7.10
CA GLY A 62 0.42 14.45 -5.66
C GLY A 62 1.73 15.09 -5.21
N CYS A 63 1.91 15.11 -3.90
CA CYS A 63 3.07 15.69 -3.24
C CYS A 63 3.72 14.65 -2.33
N GLU A 64 5.05 14.61 -2.32
CA GLU A 64 5.83 13.95 -1.29
C GLU A 64 6.16 14.95 -0.18
N ILE A 65 5.90 14.55 1.06
CA ILE A 65 6.02 15.38 2.25
C ILE A 65 6.88 14.64 3.26
N ASP A 66 7.85 15.35 3.85
CA ASP A 66 8.79 14.80 4.82
C ASP A 66 8.47 15.30 6.23
N PHE A 67 7.82 14.45 7.02
CA PHE A 67 7.42 14.77 8.40
C PHE A 67 8.57 14.52 9.36
N GLN A 68 9.05 15.57 10.03
CA GLN A 68 10.09 15.43 11.05
C GLN A 68 9.51 14.82 12.33
N ILE A 69 10.24 13.89 12.92
CA ILE A 69 9.83 13.17 14.14
C ILE A 69 10.58 13.72 15.35
N GLU A 70 9.82 14.02 16.40
CA GLU A 70 10.34 14.45 17.69
C GLU A 70 10.48 13.30 18.67
N GLY A 71 11.49 13.42 19.54
CA GLY A 71 11.68 12.52 20.68
C GLY A 71 12.23 11.14 20.32
N SER A 72 12.54 10.87 19.05
CA SER A 72 13.24 9.67 18.62
C SER A 72 14.65 10.00 18.16
N LYS A 73 15.65 9.27 18.68
CA LYS A 73 17.05 9.40 18.22
C LYS A 73 17.30 8.62 16.92
N ASP A 74 16.53 7.57 16.70
CA ASP A 74 16.74 6.61 15.60
C ASP A 74 15.87 6.93 14.37
N ILE A 75 14.76 7.64 14.56
CA ILE A 75 13.82 8.01 13.50
C ILE A 75 13.80 9.53 13.38
N LYS A 76 14.38 10.06 12.30
CA LYS A 76 14.46 11.52 12.06
C LYS A 76 13.24 12.05 11.33
N SER A 77 12.80 11.35 10.29
CA SER A 77 11.66 11.78 9.49
C SER A 77 10.91 10.62 8.85
N ILE A 78 9.69 10.91 8.39
CA ILE A 78 8.81 9.99 7.69
C ILE A 78 8.34 10.65 6.40
N LYS A 79 8.68 10.05 5.27
CA LYS A 79 8.19 10.47 3.96
C LYS A 79 6.82 9.87 3.67
N CYS A 80 5.89 10.69 3.21
CA CYS A 80 4.55 10.28 2.80
C CYS A 80 4.19 10.91 1.47
N PHE A 81 3.50 10.15 0.62
CA PHE A 81 2.91 10.65 -0.61
C PHE A 81 1.40 10.85 -0.42
N THR A 82 0.86 11.96 -0.89
CA THR A 82 -0.58 12.23 -0.91
C THR A 82 -1.01 12.89 -2.22
N THR A 83 -2.15 12.47 -2.75
CA THR A 83 -2.82 13.15 -3.88
C THR A 83 -3.69 14.33 -3.42
N ARG A 84 -3.80 14.54 -2.10
CA ARG A 84 -4.60 15.60 -1.48
C ARG A 84 -3.79 16.46 -0.50
N PRO A 85 -2.76 17.20 -0.98
CA PRO A 85 -1.94 18.06 -0.14
C PRO A 85 -2.74 19.21 0.50
N ASP A 86 -3.89 19.58 -0.07
CA ASP A 86 -4.86 20.52 0.50
C ASP A 86 -5.34 20.10 1.90
N THR A 87 -5.34 18.80 2.21
CA THR A 87 -5.85 18.26 3.47
C THR A 87 -4.81 18.19 4.60
N LEU A 88 -3.59 18.70 4.37
CA LEU A 88 -2.47 18.59 5.32
C LEU A 88 -2.66 19.32 6.64
N PHE A 89 -3.53 20.33 6.70
CA PHE A 89 -3.80 21.01 7.97
C PHE A 89 -4.86 20.29 8.82
N GLY A 90 -5.52 19.27 8.27
CA GLY A 90 -6.62 18.56 8.91
C GLY A 90 -6.35 17.10 9.26
N PHE A 91 -5.15 16.57 9.02
CA PHE A 91 -4.85 15.17 9.37
C PHE A 91 -4.51 15.02 10.86
N SER A 92 -4.91 13.89 11.45
CA SER A 92 -4.74 13.64 12.89
C SER A 92 -3.59 12.69 13.22
N PHE A 93 -3.20 11.82 12.28
CA PHE A 93 -2.15 10.82 12.50
C PHE A 93 -1.54 10.34 11.18
N LEU A 94 -0.34 9.77 11.26
CA LEU A 94 0.28 9.00 10.19
C LEU A 94 0.11 7.51 10.43
N ALA A 95 -0.25 6.77 9.38
CA ALA A 95 -0.33 5.31 9.41
C ALA A 95 0.86 4.71 8.65
N LEU A 96 1.50 3.70 9.25
CA LEU A 96 2.65 3.02 8.66
C LEU A 96 2.32 1.54 8.44
N SER A 97 2.82 0.97 7.34
CA SER A 97 2.74 -0.47 7.10
C SER A 97 3.57 -1.24 8.14
N VAL A 98 3.12 -2.43 8.53
CA VAL A 98 3.86 -3.37 9.40
C VAL A 98 5.22 -3.80 8.80
N ASP A 99 5.39 -3.64 7.50
CA ASP A 99 6.64 -3.92 6.78
C ASP A 99 7.45 -2.66 6.44
N HIS A 100 7.03 -1.49 6.93
CA HIS A 100 7.81 -0.25 6.83
C HIS A 100 9.15 -0.36 7.57
N GLU A 101 10.18 0.37 7.15
CA GLU A 101 11.52 0.27 7.74
C GLU A 101 11.54 0.60 9.24
N ILE A 102 10.71 1.57 9.64
CA ILE A 102 10.52 1.98 11.05
C ILE A 102 10.02 0.82 11.92
N SER A 103 9.29 -0.12 11.36
CA SER A 103 8.80 -1.30 12.08
C SER A 103 9.94 -2.15 12.65
N LYS A 104 11.17 -2.02 12.12
CA LYS A 104 12.37 -2.69 12.66
C LYS A 104 12.63 -2.33 14.12
N PHE A 105 12.34 -1.10 14.55
CA PHE A 105 12.54 -0.66 15.93
C PHE A 105 11.55 -1.29 16.92
N TYR A 106 10.43 -1.81 16.43
CA TYR A 106 9.36 -2.40 17.25
C TYR A 106 9.34 -3.93 17.22
N GLN A 107 10.30 -4.58 16.55
CA GLN A 107 10.33 -6.05 16.39
C GLN A 107 10.37 -6.83 17.71
N LYS A 108 10.91 -6.23 18.78
CA LYS A 108 10.98 -6.86 20.11
C LYS A 108 9.70 -6.67 20.94
N ASN A 109 8.78 -5.81 20.50
CA ASN A 109 7.55 -5.54 21.21
C ASN A 109 6.54 -6.68 20.98
N LYS A 110 6.06 -7.30 22.06
CA LYS A 110 5.10 -8.41 22.01
C LYS A 110 3.79 -8.02 21.32
N ASP A 111 3.30 -6.80 21.54
CA ASP A 111 2.06 -6.32 20.94
C ASP A 111 2.23 -6.10 19.44
N PHE A 112 3.39 -5.58 19.03
CA PHE A 112 3.74 -5.43 17.62
C PHE A 112 3.88 -6.78 16.91
N ILE A 113 4.47 -7.79 17.55
CA ILE A 113 4.59 -9.14 16.99
C ILE A 113 3.20 -9.75 16.77
N LYS A 114 2.30 -9.67 17.75
CA LYS A 114 0.92 -10.15 17.62
C LYS A 114 0.18 -9.44 16.50
N PHE A 115 0.26 -8.11 16.48
CA PHE A 115 -0.34 -7.27 15.45
C PHE A 115 0.15 -7.65 14.04
N LYS A 116 1.47 -7.83 13.88
CA LYS A 116 2.07 -8.25 12.60
C LYS A 116 1.56 -9.62 12.15
N GLN A 117 1.39 -10.57 13.08
CA GLN A 117 0.82 -11.88 12.78
C GLN A 117 -0.65 -11.78 12.35
N GLU A 118 -1.44 -10.92 12.98
CA GLU A 118 -2.84 -10.68 12.60
C GLU A 118 -2.95 -10.06 11.21
N CYS A 119 -2.18 -9.01 10.90
CA CYS A 119 -2.15 -8.40 9.55
C CYS A 119 -1.72 -9.37 8.45
N SER A 120 -0.96 -10.42 8.81
CA SER A 120 -0.51 -11.43 7.85
C SER A 120 -1.62 -12.42 7.45
N LYS A 121 -2.67 -12.54 8.27
CA LYS A 121 -3.81 -13.44 8.05
C LYS A 121 -4.88 -12.84 7.13
N THR A 122 -4.92 -11.52 6.98
CA THR A 122 -5.88 -10.84 6.09
C THR A 122 -5.71 -11.30 4.64
N GLY A 123 -6.79 -11.37 3.86
CA GLY A 123 -6.69 -11.65 2.43
C GLY A 123 -5.83 -10.62 1.68
N THR A 124 -5.15 -11.03 0.61
CA THR A 124 -4.32 -10.12 -0.22
C THR A 124 -5.07 -9.57 -1.44
N THR A 125 -6.29 -10.02 -1.67
CA THR A 125 -7.11 -9.49 -2.76
C THR A 125 -7.59 -8.10 -2.39
N GLU A 126 -7.77 -7.24 -3.39
CA GLU A 126 -8.19 -5.86 -3.17
C GLU A 126 -9.55 -5.82 -2.45
N GLU A 127 -10.45 -6.75 -2.79
CA GLU A 127 -11.76 -6.89 -2.15
C GLU A 127 -11.63 -7.30 -0.69
N ALA A 128 -10.74 -8.24 -0.37
CA ALA A 128 -10.53 -8.69 1.01
C ALA A 128 -9.88 -7.60 1.88
N ILE A 129 -9.03 -6.75 1.28
CA ILE A 129 -8.44 -5.60 1.95
C ILE A 129 -9.49 -4.50 2.16
N ALA A 130 -10.36 -4.27 1.17
CA ALA A 130 -11.39 -3.23 1.24
C ALA A 130 -12.49 -3.54 2.28
N VAL A 131 -12.85 -4.82 2.45
CA VAL A 131 -13.86 -5.28 3.42
C VAL A 131 -13.26 -5.62 4.79
N GLY A 132 -11.93 -5.81 4.86
CA GLY A 132 -11.23 -6.20 6.08
C GLY A 132 -11.38 -5.18 7.21
N GLU A 133 -11.39 -5.69 8.46
CA GLU A 133 -11.34 -4.84 9.64
C GLU A 133 -10.05 -4.01 9.68
N LYS A 134 -10.19 -2.72 10.00
CA LYS A 134 -9.05 -1.82 10.15
C LYS A 134 -8.36 -2.13 11.47
N LEU A 135 -7.24 -2.82 11.39
CA LEU A 135 -6.36 -3.08 12.51
C LEU A 135 -5.37 -1.91 12.64
N ASP A 136 -5.25 -1.35 13.85
CA ASP A 136 -4.27 -0.32 14.17
C ASP A 136 -3.53 -0.60 15.49
N LEU A 137 -2.26 -0.19 15.53
CA LEU A 137 -1.43 -0.21 16.74
C LEU A 137 -0.79 1.17 16.90
N LYS A 138 -1.11 1.84 18.00
CA LYS A 138 -0.56 3.17 18.29
C LYS A 138 0.92 3.08 18.63
N LEU A 139 1.76 3.77 17.86
CA LEU A 139 3.17 3.97 18.17
C LEU A 139 3.35 5.26 18.99
N ASN A 140 4.28 5.24 19.95
CA ASN A 140 4.64 6.42 20.75
C ASN A 140 5.63 7.33 19.99
N LEU A 141 5.27 7.74 18.77
CA LEU A 141 6.02 8.72 17.98
C LEU A 141 5.21 10.01 17.89
N LYS A 142 5.89 11.15 18.02
CA LYS A 142 5.31 12.48 17.81
C LYS A 142 6.00 13.11 16.61
N GLN A 143 5.22 13.77 15.76
CA GLN A 143 5.74 14.55 14.66
C GLN A 143 5.76 16.04 15.05
N LEU A 144 6.68 16.79 14.45
CA LEU A 144 6.60 18.24 14.40
C LEU A 144 5.53 18.65 13.39
N ILE A 145 4.54 19.42 13.84
CA ILE A 145 3.65 20.15 12.95
C ILE A 145 4.21 21.58 12.92
N HIS A 146 4.80 21.97 11.79
CA HIS A 146 5.17 23.36 11.49
C HIS A 146 4.21 23.92 10.45
#